data_AF-A0AA43BUW2-F1
#
_entry.id   AF-A0AA43BUW2-F1
#
_cell.length_a   1.000
_cell.length_b   1.000
_cell.length_c   1.000
_cell.angle_alpha   90.00
_cell.angle_beta   90.00
_cell.angle_gamma   90.00
#
_symmetry.space_group_name_H-M   'P 1'
#
loop_
_entity.id
_entity.type
_entity.pdbx_description
1 polymer ?
#
loop_
_entity_poly.entity_id
_entity_poly.type
_entity_poly.pdbx_seq_one_letter_code
_entity_poly.pdbx_strand_id
1 'polypeptide(L)'
;MIGIYTIALSYLVIVGFASVIPQVFWPERDDTFDVDCADGLRILHDELDQVRLDCLSSNVVDAEALGETLESWDLRLNALLNRCDEDKVHLLNKYRHRVELNLQRYMREDAPLANQVADTLGSTPGQAPTNETEPAL
;
A
#
# COMPACT_ATOMS: atom_id res chain seq x y z
N MET A 1 21.89 -44.28 23.32
CA MET A 1 22.06 -43.73 21.96
C MET A 1 20.76 -43.45 21.20
N ILE A 2 19.56 -43.66 21.78
CA ILE A 2 18.28 -43.35 21.09
C ILE A 2 17.78 -41.94 21.45
N GLY A 3 17.93 -41.51 22.70
CA GLY A 3 17.37 -40.23 23.19
C GLY A 3 17.88 -38.96 22.48
N ILE A 4 19.13 -38.93 22.02
CA ILE A 4 19.68 -37.77 21.29
C ILE A 4 19.03 -37.65 19.91
N TYR A 5 18.81 -38.77 19.22
CA TYR A 5 18.11 -38.77 17.94
C TYR A 5 16.64 -38.38 18.12
N THR A 6 15.99 -38.79 19.22
CA THR A 6 14.62 -38.37 19.51
C THR A 6 14.51 -36.87 19.72
N ILE A 7 15.46 -36.28 20.47
CA ILE A 7 15.52 -34.83 20.70
C ILE A 7 15.78 -34.10 19.38
N ALA A 8 16.77 -34.51 18.60
CA ALA A 8 17.09 -33.89 17.31
C ALA A 8 15.92 -33.96 16.32
N LEU A 9 15.22 -35.09 16.26
CA LEU A 9 14.07 -35.29 15.37
C LEU A 9 12.87 -34.44 15.83
N SER A 10 12.60 -34.39 17.15
CA SER A 10 11.56 -33.50 17.69
C SER A 10 11.87 -32.02 17.44
N TYR A 11 13.14 -31.62 17.56
CA TYR A 11 13.58 -30.25 17.28
C TYR A 11 13.40 -29.90 15.79
N LEU A 12 13.79 -30.79 14.88
CA LEU A 12 13.57 -30.58 13.44
C LEU A 12 12.09 -30.52 13.07
N VAL A 13 11.23 -31.30 13.72
CA VAL A 13 9.78 -31.21 13.52
C VAL A 13 9.25 -29.87 14.04
N ILE A 14 9.61 -29.45 15.25
CA ILE A 14 9.15 -28.17 15.82
C ILE A 14 9.64 -26.98 15.00
N VAL A 15 10.92 -26.95 14.61
CA VAL A 15 11.47 -25.89 13.76
C VAL A 15 10.90 -25.95 12.35
N GLY A 16 10.66 -27.15 11.81
CA GLY A 16 9.99 -27.33 10.53
C GLY A 16 8.57 -26.76 10.56
N PHE A 17 7.80 -27.06 11.61
CA PHE A 17 6.49 -26.46 11.81
C PHE A 17 6.59 -24.95 12.06
N ALA A 18 7.49 -24.46 12.91
CA ALA A 18 7.65 -23.02 13.16
C ALA A 18 8.12 -22.23 11.91
N SER A 19 8.92 -22.85 11.04
CA SER A 19 9.41 -22.25 9.80
C SER A 19 8.41 -22.35 8.65
N VAL A 20 7.54 -23.37 8.66
CA VAL A 20 6.54 -23.61 7.61
C VAL A 20 5.18 -23.06 7.98
N ILE A 21 4.88 -22.81 9.26
CA ILE A 21 3.68 -22.06 9.68
C ILE A 21 3.77 -20.70 8.98
N PRO A 22 2.94 -20.49 7.95
CA PRO A 22 3.04 -19.26 7.19
C PRO A 22 2.65 -18.10 8.10
N GLN A 23 3.27 -16.94 7.88
CA GLN A 23 2.83 -15.61 8.34
C GLN A 23 1.30 -15.39 8.16
N VAL A 24 0.64 -16.20 7.32
CA VAL A 24 -0.81 -16.27 7.16
C VAL A 24 -1.56 -16.65 8.46
N PHE A 25 -0.97 -17.43 9.39
CA PHE A 25 -1.64 -17.81 10.65
C PHE A 25 -1.33 -16.87 11.83
N TRP A 26 -0.17 -16.21 11.83
CA TRP A 26 0.22 -15.21 12.83
C TRP A 26 0.79 -13.98 12.13
N PRO A 27 -0.07 -13.18 11.46
CA PRO A 27 0.41 -12.02 10.75
C PRO A 27 1.00 -11.00 11.73
N GLU A 28 2.00 -10.23 11.28
CA GLU A 28 2.46 -9.07 12.03
C GLU A 28 1.31 -8.10 12.30
N ARG A 29 1.33 -7.52 13.50
CA ARG A 29 0.25 -6.67 14.02
C ARG A 29 0.82 -5.44 14.68
N ASP A 30 0.10 -4.34 14.53
CA ASP A 30 0.32 -3.16 15.33
C ASP A 30 -0.57 -3.20 16.58
N ASP A 31 0.00 -3.68 17.68
CA ASP A 31 -0.72 -3.78 18.96
C ASP A 31 -1.08 -2.42 19.58
N THR A 32 -0.51 -1.32 19.07
CA THR A 32 -0.89 0.03 19.51
C THR A 32 -2.23 0.48 18.92
N PHE A 33 -2.68 -0.18 17.84
CA PHE A 33 -3.98 0.06 17.22
C PHE A 33 -5.10 -0.66 17.99
N ASP A 34 -5.42 -0.10 19.16
CA ASP A 34 -6.35 -0.66 20.14
C ASP A 34 -7.73 0.02 20.07
N VAL A 35 -8.50 -0.27 19.03
CA VAL A 35 -9.83 0.33 18.81
C VAL A 35 -10.93 -0.73 18.65
N ASP A 36 -12.18 -0.31 18.84
CA ASP A 36 -13.35 -1.17 18.61
C ASP A 36 -13.47 -1.55 17.14
N CYS A 37 -14.03 -2.74 16.87
CA CYS A 37 -14.10 -3.30 15.52
C CYS A 37 -14.76 -2.35 14.49
N ALA A 38 -15.90 -1.77 14.84
CA ALA A 38 -16.64 -0.89 13.92
C ALA A 38 -15.87 0.38 13.60
N ASP A 39 -15.22 0.99 14.61
CA ASP A 39 -14.42 2.19 14.42
C ASP A 39 -13.11 1.89 13.71
N GLY A 40 -12.42 0.80 14.05
CA GLY A 40 -11.20 0.37 13.37
C GLY A 40 -11.41 0.13 11.88
N LEU A 41 -12.47 -0.61 11.51
CA LEU A 41 -12.80 -0.84 10.09
C LEU A 41 -13.14 0.45 9.35
N ARG A 42 -13.85 1.39 10.01
CA ARG A 42 -14.18 2.69 9.42
C ARG A 42 -12.93 3.55 9.21
N ILE A 43 -12.05 3.63 10.22
CA ILE A 43 -10.78 4.36 10.13
C ILE A 43 -9.94 3.82 8.98
N LEU A 44 -9.77 2.50 8.89
CA LEU A 44 -8.98 1.87 7.86
C LEU A 44 -9.58 2.04 6.46
N HIS A 45 -10.91 2.00 6.34
CA HIS A 45 -11.60 2.32 5.09
C HIS A 45 -11.31 3.77 4.65
N ASP A 46 -11.52 4.73 5.55
CA ASP A 46 -11.36 6.16 5.25
C ASP A 46 -9.91 6.50 4.87
N GLU A 47 -8.95 5.87 5.52
CA GLU A 47 -7.52 6.02 5.20
C GLU A 47 -7.18 5.46 3.82
N LEU A 48 -7.71 4.29 3.45
CA LEU A 48 -7.48 3.71 2.13
C LEU A 48 -8.07 4.58 1.01
N ASP A 49 -9.23 5.20 1.28
CA ASP A 49 -9.83 6.18 0.36
C ASP A 49 -8.97 7.45 0.25
N GLN A 50 -8.37 7.93 1.35
CA GLN A 50 -7.42 9.05 1.32
C GLN A 50 -6.17 8.71 0.50
N VAL A 51 -5.55 7.55 0.73
CA VAL A 51 -4.39 7.08 -0.06
C VAL A 51 -4.72 7.05 -1.55
N ARG A 52 -5.91 6.57 -1.91
CA ARG A 52 -6.37 6.57 -3.30
C ARG A 52 -6.49 7.98 -3.86
N LEU A 53 -7.10 8.91 -3.12
CA LEU A 53 -7.25 10.30 -3.56
C LEU A 53 -5.91 11.02 -3.69
N ASP A 54 -5.00 10.82 -2.74
CA ASP A 54 -3.67 11.43 -2.73
C ASP A 54 -2.83 10.93 -3.90
N CYS A 55 -2.87 9.63 -4.19
CA CYS A 55 -2.18 9.03 -5.33
C CYS A 55 -2.71 9.58 -6.68
N LEU A 56 -4.04 9.70 -6.81
CA LEU A 56 -4.66 10.23 -8.02
C LEU A 56 -4.43 11.74 -8.19
N SER A 57 -4.32 12.49 -7.09
CA SER A 57 -4.18 13.96 -7.14
C SER A 57 -2.75 14.41 -7.37
N SER A 58 -1.77 13.72 -6.77
CA SER A 58 -0.35 14.08 -6.87
C SER A 58 0.27 13.75 -8.22
N ASN A 59 -0.29 12.78 -8.97
CA ASN A 59 0.31 12.20 -10.18
C ASN A 59 1.79 11.77 -10.00
N VAL A 60 2.24 11.64 -8.76
CA VAL A 60 3.58 11.20 -8.40
C VAL A 60 3.59 9.68 -8.42
N VAL A 61 4.47 9.14 -9.25
CA VAL A 61 4.62 7.71 -9.49
C VAL A 61 5.63 7.17 -8.50
N ASP A 62 5.15 6.73 -7.33
CA ASP A 62 6.00 6.00 -6.38
C ASP A 62 5.28 4.75 -5.86
N ALA A 63 5.62 3.62 -6.49
CA ALA A 63 5.09 2.32 -6.11
C ALA A 63 5.71 1.81 -4.79
N GLU A 64 6.92 2.26 -4.43
CA GLU A 64 7.59 1.86 -3.20
C GLU A 64 6.93 2.56 -2.00
N ALA A 65 6.72 3.87 -2.09
CA ALA A 65 6.00 4.63 -1.06
C ALA A 65 4.56 4.14 -0.85
N LEU A 66 3.87 3.73 -1.93
CA LEU A 66 2.55 3.10 -1.83
C LEU A 66 2.63 1.76 -1.08
N GLY A 67 3.65 0.95 -1.37
CA GLY A 67 3.90 -0.32 -0.69
C GLY A 67 4.10 -0.15 0.82
N GLU A 68 4.98 0.77 1.23
CA GLU A 68 5.24 1.08 2.65
C GLU A 68 3.98 1.56 3.38
N THR A 69 3.20 2.43 2.73
CA THR A 69 1.94 2.93 3.29
C THR A 69 0.95 1.78 3.52
N LEU A 70 0.79 0.91 2.53
CA LEU A 70 -0.13 -0.23 2.61
C LEU A 70 0.34 -1.30 3.61
N GLU A 71 1.65 -1.50 3.78
CA GLU A 71 2.20 -2.40 4.79
C GLU A 71 1.80 -1.95 6.21
N SER A 72 1.95 -0.65 6.51
CA SER A 72 1.51 -0.09 7.80
C SER A 72 0.00 -0.23 8.05
N TRP A 73 -0.79 -0.20 6.98
CA TRP A 73 -2.22 -0.39 7.02
C TRP A 73 -2.58 -1.86 7.29
N ASP A 74 -1.87 -2.80 6.66
CA ASP A 74 -2.07 -4.25 6.85
C ASP A 74 -1.80 -4.67 8.31
N LEU A 75 -0.74 -4.12 8.93
CA LEU A 75 -0.44 -4.36 10.35
C LEU A 75 -1.60 -3.98 11.28
N ARG A 76 -2.28 -2.86 10.98
CA ARG A 76 -3.43 -2.37 11.76
C ARG A 76 -4.69 -3.17 11.48
N LEU A 77 -4.91 -3.60 10.23
CA LEU A 77 -5.99 -4.53 9.90
C LEU A 77 -5.82 -5.86 10.66
N ASN A 78 -4.60 -6.38 10.72
CA ASN A 78 -4.30 -7.63 11.43
C ASN A 78 -4.56 -7.50 12.94
N ALA A 79 -4.34 -6.32 13.54
CA ALA A 79 -4.64 -6.08 14.95
C ALA A 79 -6.13 -6.23 15.28
N LEU A 80 -7.01 -6.00 14.29
CA LEU A 80 -8.46 -6.16 14.41
C LEU A 80 -8.93 -7.63 14.32
N LEU A 81 -8.12 -8.56 13.80
CA LEU A 81 -8.52 -9.97 13.59
C LEU A 81 -8.99 -10.68 14.87
N ASN A 82 -8.45 -10.32 16.04
CA ASN A 82 -8.83 -10.95 17.31
C ASN A 82 -10.19 -10.45 17.84
N ARG A 83 -10.73 -9.37 17.29
CA ARG A 83 -11.87 -8.62 17.84
C ARG A 83 -13.02 -8.44 16.85
N CYS A 84 -12.72 -8.48 15.56
CA CYS A 84 -13.68 -8.40 14.49
C CYS A 84 -14.10 -9.78 13.98
N ASP A 85 -15.27 -9.79 13.34
CA ASP A 85 -15.69 -10.89 12.48
C ASP A 85 -14.72 -11.01 11.29
N GLU A 86 -14.21 -12.23 11.05
CA GLU A 86 -13.27 -12.55 9.98
C GLU A 86 -13.82 -12.13 8.60
N ASP A 87 -15.12 -12.27 8.36
CA ASP A 87 -15.73 -11.91 7.08
C ASP A 87 -15.62 -10.41 6.80
N LYS A 88 -15.75 -9.58 7.83
CA LYS A 88 -15.66 -8.11 7.70
C LYS A 88 -14.23 -7.66 7.43
N VAL A 89 -13.27 -8.26 8.13
CA VAL A 89 -11.84 -8.00 7.92
C VAL A 89 -11.42 -8.45 6.52
N HIS A 90 -11.87 -9.63 6.09
CA HIS A 90 -11.60 -10.16 4.76
C HIS A 90 -12.20 -9.28 3.65
N LEU A 91 -13.40 -8.76 3.84
CA LEU A 91 -14.03 -7.84 2.89
C LEU A 91 -13.19 -6.57 2.70
N LEU A 92 -12.70 -5.98 3.80
CA LEU A 92 -11.86 -4.78 3.74
C LEU A 92 -10.49 -5.07 3.12
N ASN A 93 -9.87 -6.21 3.44
CA ASN A 93 -8.63 -6.65 2.79
C ASN A 93 -8.79 -6.81 1.27
N LYS A 94 -9.91 -7.40 0.83
CA LYS A 94 -10.23 -7.54 -0.60
C LYS A 94 -10.41 -6.19 -1.28
N TYR A 95 -11.01 -5.22 -0.59
CA TYR A 95 -11.12 -3.85 -1.09
C TYR A 95 -9.74 -3.21 -1.24
N ARG A 96 -8.88 -3.29 -0.21
CA ARG A 96 -7.47 -2.85 -0.24
C ARG A 96 -6.70 -3.43 -1.42
N HIS A 97 -6.74 -4.74 -1.65
CA HIS A 97 -6.05 -5.35 -2.78
C HIS A 97 -6.56 -4.84 -4.14
N ARG A 98 -7.87 -4.60 -4.27
CA ARG A 98 -8.42 -4.01 -5.50
C ARG A 98 -7.98 -2.57 -5.71
N VAL A 99 -7.90 -1.77 -4.64
CA VAL A 99 -7.40 -0.40 -4.69
C VAL A 99 -5.94 -0.39 -5.13
N GLU A 100 -5.09 -1.22 -4.53
CA GLU A 100 -3.68 -1.35 -4.89
C GLU A 100 -3.50 -1.67 -6.38
N LEU A 101 -4.17 -2.71 -6.89
CA LEU A 101 -4.06 -3.08 -8.30
C LEU A 101 -4.51 -1.96 -9.25
N ASN A 102 -5.58 -1.26 -8.89
CA ASN A 102 -6.07 -0.13 -9.68
C ASN A 102 -5.08 1.04 -9.68
N LEU A 103 -4.48 1.35 -8.53
CA LEU A 103 -3.48 2.41 -8.40
C LEU A 103 -2.19 2.05 -9.15
N GLN A 104 -1.70 0.83 -9.04
CA GLN A 104 -0.55 0.35 -9.80
C GLN A 104 -0.79 0.45 -11.31
N ARG A 105 -2.01 0.14 -11.76
CA ARG A 105 -2.40 0.31 -13.14
C ARG A 105 -2.43 1.78 -13.55
N TYR A 106 -3.09 2.64 -12.75
CA TYR A 106 -3.14 4.08 -12.99
C TYR A 106 -1.74 4.67 -13.13
N MET A 107 -0.84 4.36 -12.18
CA MET A 107 0.55 4.81 -12.19
C MET A 107 1.31 4.41 -13.47
N ARG A 108 0.99 3.25 -14.05
CA ARG A 108 1.62 2.73 -15.27
C ARG A 108 1.02 3.34 -16.55
N GLU A 109 -0.30 3.44 -16.62
CA GLU A 109 -1.04 3.72 -17.85
C GLU A 109 -1.47 5.19 -17.95
N ASP A 110 -2.07 5.72 -16.88
CA ASP A 110 -2.80 7.00 -16.91
C ASP A 110 -1.97 8.16 -16.34
N ALA A 111 -1.19 7.95 -15.29
CA ALA A 111 -0.39 8.99 -14.64
C ALA A 111 0.60 9.70 -15.59
N PRO A 112 1.33 9.00 -16.50
CA PRO A 112 2.21 9.67 -17.47
C PRO A 112 1.44 10.58 -18.43
N LEU A 113 0.23 10.18 -18.85
CA LEU A 113 -0.63 10.98 -19.72
C LEU A 113 -1.22 12.17 -18.96
N ALA A 114 -1.67 11.96 -17.73
CA ALA A 114 -2.18 13.02 -16.86
C ALA A 114 -1.11 14.11 -16.62
N ASN A 115 0.14 13.71 -16.38
CA ASN A 115 1.26 14.63 -16.26
C ASN A 115 1.53 15.41 -17.56
N GLN A 116 1.53 14.74 -18.71
CA GLN A 116 1.66 15.43 -20.00
C GLN A 116 0.55 16.46 -20.24
N VAL A 117 -0.70 16.12 -19.90
CA VAL A 117 -1.83 17.04 -20.01
C VAL A 117 -1.64 18.22 -19.05
N ALA A 118 -1.28 17.97 -17.79
CA ALA A 118 -1.00 19.03 -16.82
C ALA A 118 0.11 19.96 -17.30
N ASP A 119 1.20 19.42 -17.86
CA ASP A 119 2.30 20.19 -18.44
C ASP A 119 1.82 21.06 -19.62
N THR A 120 0.98 20.52 -20.52
CA THR A 120 0.43 21.31 -21.64
C THR A 120 -0.51 22.43 -21.20
N LEU A 121 -1.32 22.20 -20.17
CA LEU A 121 -2.24 23.21 -19.62
C LEU A 121 -1.48 24.26 -18.79
N GLY A 122 -0.43 23.86 -18.07
CA GLY A 122 0.48 24.76 -17.36
C GLY A 122 1.36 25.58 -18.31
N SER A 123 1.66 25.03 -19.50
CA SER A 123 2.34 25.70 -20.60
C SER A 123 1.36 26.58 -21.39
N THR A 124 0.81 27.63 -20.77
CA THR A 124 0.11 28.66 -21.54
C THR A 124 1.09 29.29 -22.55
N PRO A 125 0.76 29.32 -23.86
CA PRO A 125 1.62 29.92 -24.88
C PRO A 125 1.55 31.45 -24.78
N GLY A 126 2.35 32.00 -23.86
CA GLY A 126 2.57 33.43 -23.66
C GLY A 126 4.00 33.87 -23.96
N GLN A 127 4.88 32.98 -24.43
CA GLN A 127 6.18 33.37 -24.96
C GLN A 127 5.98 33.80 -26.42
N ALA A 128 5.50 35.03 -26.61
CA ALA A 128 5.63 35.72 -27.88
C ALA A 128 7.12 35.66 -28.28
N PRO A 129 7.46 35.36 -29.55
CA PRO A 129 8.83 35.48 -30.00
C PRO A 129 9.19 36.96 -29.86
N THR A 130 10.02 37.30 -28.87
CA THR A 130 10.66 38.61 -28.84
C THR A 130 11.56 38.65 -30.06
N ASN A 131 11.04 39.24 -31.13
CA ASN A 131 11.75 39.48 -32.37
C ASN A 131 13.15 39.98 -32.05
N GLU A 132 14.13 39.35 -32.69
CA GLU A 132 15.38 40.01 -33.04
C GLU A 132 15.05 41.40 -33.59
N THR A 133 15.52 42.42 -32.90
CA THR A 133 15.69 43.75 -33.49
C THR A 133 16.99 44.28 -32.94
N GLU A 134 18.09 43.72 -33.44
CA GLU A 134 19.24 44.54 -33.77
C GLU A 134 18.81 45.46 -34.93
N PRO A 135 19.01 46.78 -34.78
CA PRO A 135 20.03 47.37 -35.64
C PRO A 135 20.95 48.35 -34.91
N ALA A 136 22.23 48.23 -35.27
CA ALA A 136 23.23 49.27 -35.45
C ALA A 136 22.72 50.74 -35.43
N LEU A 137 23.28 51.60 -34.58
CA LEU A 137 24.47 52.45 -34.83
C LEU A 137 24.66 53.44 -33.66
#